data_AF-A0A380ECD4-F1
#
_entry.id   AF-A0A380ECD4-F1
#
_cell.length_a   1.000
_cell.length_b   1.000
_cell.length_c   1.000
_cell.angle_alpha   90.00
_cell.angle_beta   90.00
_cell.angle_gamma   90.00
#
_symmetry.space_group_name_H-M   'P 1'
#
loop_
_entity.id
_entity.type
_entity.pdbx_description
1 polymer ?
#
loop_
_entity_poly.entity_id
_entity_poly.type
_entity_poly.pdbx_seq_one_letter_code
_entity_poly.pdbx_strand_id
1 'polypeptide(L)'
;MGGIKFAETTTLRNMGQNIKRAVTPQNHVTHGPKDSMVRSEGKHSISSHEMNSSKYVESPNYTKVEFGEHYARLRPKKLKANIEYTTPTGHIYRTDHKGRIKEVYVDNLSLKDGDRNSHAQRTVGGEDRLPDDDGGHLIARMFGGSKDIDNLVAQSKFINRPFKEKGHWYNLEKEWQEFLNSGKEVKNIKMEVKYSGNSQRPTIFKVEYEINGERNIRRILNK
;
A
#
# COMPACT_ATOMS: atom_id res chain seq x y z
N MET A 1 63.83 -16.93 9.81
CA MET A 1 63.32 -17.67 8.63
C MET A 1 62.95 -19.07 9.09
N GLY A 2 61.66 -19.34 9.22
CA GLY A 2 61.12 -20.63 9.67
C GLY A 2 59.97 -21.02 8.74
N GLY A 3 60.01 -22.23 8.21
CA GLY A 3 59.04 -22.72 7.23
C GLY A 3 57.82 -23.36 7.88
N ILE A 4 56.69 -23.29 7.17
CA ILE A 4 55.56 -24.23 7.28
C ILE A 4 55.00 -24.44 5.87
N LYS A 5 54.96 -25.70 5.43
CA LYS A 5 54.22 -26.20 4.26
C LYS A 5 52.80 -26.56 4.69
N PHE A 6 51.78 -26.19 3.93
CA PHE A 6 50.51 -26.93 3.76
C PHE A 6 49.94 -26.51 2.38
N ALA A 7 50.02 -27.37 1.36
CA ALA A 7 49.05 -28.41 0.98
C ALA A 7 48.01 -27.88 -0.01
N GLU A 8 48.18 -28.27 -1.28
CA GLU A 8 47.19 -28.17 -2.34
C GLU A 8 45.93 -28.96 -1.98
N THR A 9 44.75 -28.43 -2.30
CA THR A 9 43.59 -29.29 -2.58
C THR A 9 42.76 -28.74 -3.74
N THR A 10 42.51 -29.67 -4.64
CA THR A 10 41.93 -29.60 -5.97
C THR A 10 40.41 -29.46 -5.95
N THR A 11 39.91 -28.65 -6.89
CA THR A 11 38.51 -28.53 -7.32
C THR A 11 37.94 -29.87 -7.79
N LEU A 12 36.72 -30.23 -7.37
CA LEU A 12 35.89 -31.19 -8.13
C LEU A 12 34.42 -30.75 -8.22
N ARG A 13 33.97 -30.67 -9.48
CA ARG A 13 32.57 -30.56 -9.91
C ARG A 13 31.96 -31.96 -10.06
N ASN A 14 30.63 -31.97 -9.90
CA ASN A 14 29.63 -32.79 -10.58
C ASN A 14 29.34 -34.25 -10.16
N MET A 15 28.06 -34.59 -10.46
CA MET A 15 27.35 -35.87 -10.45
C MET A 15 26.55 -36.11 -9.16
N GLY A 16 25.24 -36.36 -9.14
CA GLY A 16 24.31 -36.73 -10.20
C GLY A 16 23.43 -37.90 -9.73
N GLN A 17 22.15 -37.59 -9.45
CA GLN A 17 20.95 -38.42 -9.62
C GLN A 17 20.64 -39.67 -8.75
N ASN A 18 19.33 -39.72 -8.44
CA ASN A 18 18.40 -40.86 -8.40
C ASN A 18 18.32 -41.77 -7.17
N ILE A 19 17.21 -41.65 -6.44
CA ILE A 19 16.48 -42.80 -5.88
C ILE A 19 15.01 -42.71 -6.30
N LYS A 20 14.49 -43.83 -6.83
CA LYS A 20 13.14 -44.03 -7.39
C LYS A 20 12.15 -44.51 -6.31
N ARG A 21 10.93 -43.95 -6.41
CA ARG A 21 9.56 -44.53 -6.36
C ARG A 21 9.18 -45.62 -5.33
N ALA A 22 8.07 -45.37 -4.65
CA ALA A 22 6.99 -46.33 -4.43
C ALA A 22 5.66 -45.74 -4.94
N VAL A 23 4.83 -46.58 -5.57
CA VAL A 23 3.59 -46.27 -6.32
C VAL A 23 2.49 -47.21 -5.84
N THR A 24 1.26 -46.73 -5.64
CA THR A 24 -0.03 -47.27 -6.19
C THR A 24 -1.24 -46.53 -5.59
N PRO A 25 -2.47 -46.58 -6.18
CA PRO A 25 -2.82 -46.55 -7.60
C PRO A 25 -3.84 -45.44 -7.96
N GLN A 26 -3.93 -45.14 -9.27
CA GLN A 26 -4.87 -44.22 -9.91
C GLN A 26 -6.28 -44.82 -10.06
N ASN A 27 -7.31 -43.99 -9.86
CA ASN A 27 -8.60 -44.15 -10.53
C ASN A 27 -8.76 -43.03 -11.57
N HIS A 28 -9.16 -43.44 -12.76
CA HIS A 28 -9.21 -42.66 -14.00
C HIS A 28 -10.68 -42.52 -14.40
N VAL A 29 -11.20 -41.29 -14.57
CA VAL A 29 -12.37 -41.02 -15.43
C VAL A 29 -12.24 -39.61 -16.04
N THR A 30 -12.76 -39.51 -17.26
CA THR A 30 -12.54 -38.61 -18.41
C THR A 30 -13.25 -37.24 -18.37
N HIS A 31 -12.90 -36.37 -19.34
CA HIS A 31 -13.28 -34.96 -19.49
C HIS A 31 -14.70 -34.67 -20.03
N GLY A 32 -15.34 -33.63 -19.43
CA GLY A 32 -16.11 -32.54 -20.09
C GLY A 32 -17.66 -32.61 -20.08
N PRO A 33 -18.41 -31.49 -20.24
CA PRO A 33 -18.13 -30.07 -19.94
C PRO A 33 -19.24 -29.34 -19.10
N LYS A 34 -18.86 -28.20 -18.51
CA LYS A 34 -19.62 -26.95 -18.20
C LYS A 34 -21.11 -27.03 -17.79
N ASP A 35 -21.38 -26.65 -16.54
CA ASP A 35 -22.25 -25.53 -16.13
C ASP A 35 -22.89 -25.80 -14.77
N SER A 36 -22.42 -25.10 -13.73
CA SER A 36 -23.23 -24.61 -12.59
C SER A 36 -22.31 -23.96 -11.57
N MET A 37 -21.95 -22.69 -11.78
CA MET A 37 -21.43 -21.86 -10.69
C MET A 37 -22.60 -21.54 -9.77
N VAL A 38 -22.79 -22.36 -8.74
CA VAL A 38 -23.67 -22.04 -7.61
C VAL A 38 -23.09 -20.80 -6.93
N ARG A 39 -23.80 -19.67 -7.07
CA ARG A 39 -23.58 -18.46 -6.30
C ARG A 39 -23.93 -18.78 -4.84
N SER A 40 -22.92 -19.03 -4.01
CA SER A 40 -23.09 -18.92 -2.56
C SER A 40 -23.19 -17.43 -2.23
N GLU A 41 -24.42 -16.94 -2.05
CA GLU A 41 -24.66 -15.62 -1.46
C GLU A 41 -24.30 -15.66 0.03
N GLY A 42 -23.01 -15.59 0.30
CA GLY A 42 -22.50 -15.20 1.61
C GLY A 42 -22.79 -13.72 1.79
N LYS A 43 -23.89 -13.42 2.50
CA LYS A 43 -24.17 -12.07 3.03
C LYS A 43 -23.04 -11.69 4.00
N HIS A 44 -21.98 -11.09 3.48
CA HIS A 44 -21.08 -10.30 4.31
C HIS A 44 -21.77 -8.99 4.62
N SER A 45 -22.53 -8.98 5.70
CA SER A 45 -22.95 -7.76 6.39
C SER A 45 -21.68 -7.04 6.84
N ILE A 46 -21.26 -6.04 6.08
CA ILE A 46 -20.23 -5.08 6.50
C ILE A 46 -20.87 -4.31 7.65
N SER A 47 -20.47 -4.67 8.87
CA SER A 47 -20.74 -3.89 10.07
C SER A 47 -20.19 -2.50 9.83
N SER A 48 -21.07 -1.51 9.73
CA SER A 48 -20.73 -0.10 9.78
C SER A 48 -20.03 0.18 11.10
N HIS A 49 -18.70 0.07 11.11
CA HIS A 49 -17.90 0.60 12.20
C HIS A 49 -18.10 2.11 12.15
N GLU A 50 -18.86 2.65 13.10
CA GLU A 50 -18.94 4.09 13.33
C GLU A 50 -17.51 4.59 13.58
N MET A 51 -16.97 5.29 12.58
CA MET A 51 -15.66 5.94 12.67
C MET A 51 -15.80 7.14 13.60
N ASN A 52 -15.23 7.03 14.80
CA ASN A 52 -15.25 8.09 15.79
C ASN A 52 -14.02 8.99 15.68
N SER A 53 -13.66 9.39 14.44
CA SER A 53 -12.49 10.23 14.21
C SER A 53 -12.87 11.71 14.22
N SER A 54 -12.36 12.44 15.21
CA SER A 54 -12.55 13.90 15.38
C SER A 54 -12.12 14.73 14.15
N LYS A 55 -11.31 14.15 13.25
CA LYS A 55 -10.83 14.81 12.03
C LYS A 55 -11.56 14.40 10.77
N TYR A 56 -12.34 13.32 10.79
CA TYR A 56 -13.19 12.97 9.66
C TYR A 56 -14.35 13.96 9.61
N VAL A 57 -14.55 14.56 8.43
CA VAL A 57 -15.68 15.45 8.19
C VAL A 57 -16.47 14.82 7.06
N GLU A 58 -17.68 14.34 7.34
CA GLU A 58 -18.60 13.89 6.30
C GLU A 58 -18.84 15.03 5.32
N SER A 59 -18.82 14.72 4.03
CA SER A 59 -19.01 15.73 3.00
C SER A 59 -19.99 15.19 1.95
N PRO A 60 -21.17 15.84 1.78
CA PRO A 60 -22.21 15.36 0.87
C PRO A 60 -21.80 15.43 -0.61
N ASN A 61 -20.67 16.08 -0.91
CA ASN A 61 -20.17 16.26 -2.27
C ASN A 61 -19.42 15.04 -2.83
N TYR A 62 -19.20 14.00 -2.02
CA TYR A 62 -18.56 12.77 -2.47
C TYR A 62 -19.59 11.65 -2.62
N THR A 63 -19.54 10.96 -3.75
CA THR A 63 -20.30 9.72 -3.91
C THR A 63 -19.58 8.59 -3.18
N LYS A 64 -20.19 8.04 -2.13
CA LYS A 64 -19.66 6.86 -1.44
C LYS A 64 -19.81 5.63 -2.33
N VAL A 65 -18.74 4.86 -2.48
CA VAL A 65 -18.72 3.63 -3.28
C VAL A 65 -18.06 2.49 -2.51
N GLU A 66 -18.52 1.27 -2.78
CA GLU A 66 -17.91 0.06 -2.24
C GLU A 66 -16.47 -0.12 -2.75
N PHE A 67 -15.64 -0.77 -1.93
CA PHE A 67 -14.27 -1.08 -2.33
C PHE A 67 -14.26 -2.02 -3.55
N GLY A 68 -13.45 -1.67 -4.55
CA GLY A 68 -13.41 -2.32 -5.87
C GLY A 68 -14.16 -1.51 -6.93
N GLU A 69 -15.25 -0.83 -6.55
CA GLU A 69 -16.01 0.06 -7.43
C GLU A 69 -15.40 1.47 -7.51
N HIS A 70 -14.35 1.78 -6.74
CA HIS A 70 -13.62 3.03 -6.82
C HIS A 70 -12.77 3.18 -8.08
N TYR A 71 -12.53 2.10 -8.82
CA TYR A 71 -11.81 2.15 -10.09
C TYR A 71 -12.74 2.43 -11.27
N ALA A 72 -12.31 3.31 -12.16
CA ALA A 72 -12.91 3.46 -13.48
C ALA A 72 -12.49 2.29 -14.39
N ARG A 73 -13.42 1.82 -15.23
CA ARG A 73 -13.16 0.76 -16.23
C ARG A 73 -12.38 1.32 -17.44
N LEU A 74 -11.18 1.84 -17.19
CA LEU A 74 -10.28 2.43 -18.18
C LEU A 74 -8.95 1.66 -18.23
N ARG A 75 -8.24 1.81 -19.36
CA ARG A 75 -6.85 1.36 -19.53
C ARG A 75 -5.97 2.57 -19.90
N PRO A 76 -4.96 2.93 -19.08
CA PRO A 76 -4.61 2.33 -17.79
C PRO A 76 -5.72 2.52 -16.73
N LYS A 77 -5.68 1.67 -15.70
CA LYS A 77 -6.60 1.73 -14.54
C LYS A 77 -6.51 3.13 -13.91
N LYS A 78 -7.65 3.72 -13.55
CA LYS A 78 -7.75 5.03 -12.88
C LYS A 78 -8.78 4.97 -11.74
N LEU A 79 -8.67 5.87 -10.78
CA LEU A 79 -9.73 6.07 -9.78
C LEU A 79 -10.84 6.94 -10.38
N LYS A 80 -12.08 6.72 -9.93
CA LYS A 80 -13.21 7.60 -10.23
C LYS A 80 -13.01 8.94 -9.51
N ALA A 81 -13.63 9.98 -10.05
CA ALA A 81 -13.57 11.34 -9.52
C ALA A 81 -14.66 11.59 -8.47
N ASN A 82 -14.39 12.49 -7.50
CA ASN A 82 -15.33 12.91 -6.46
C ASN A 82 -16.02 11.76 -5.73
N ILE A 83 -15.26 10.71 -5.41
CA ILE A 83 -15.77 9.57 -4.64
C ILE A 83 -15.11 9.49 -3.26
N GLU A 84 -15.78 8.80 -2.36
CA GLU A 84 -15.23 8.29 -1.11
C GLU A 84 -15.31 6.76 -1.12
N TYR A 85 -14.24 6.10 -0.67
CA TYR A 85 -14.23 4.65 -0.48
C TYR A 85 -13.46 4.28 0.78
N THR A 86 -13.84 3.17 1.38
CA THR A 86 -13.20 2.61 2.57
C THR A 86 -12.52 1.30 2.21
N THR A 87 -11.24 1.14 2.54
CA THR A 87 -10.51 -0.11 2.31
C THR A 87 -10.99 -1.20 3.28
N PRO A 88 -10.78 -2.49 2.96
CA PRO A 88 -11.04 -3.57 3.91
C PRO A 88 -10.28 -3.43 5.24
N THR A 89 -9.20 -2.66 5.25
CA THR A 89 -8.40 -2.36 6.43
C THR A 89 -8.94 -1.19 7.27
N GLY A 90 -10.00 -0.52 6.80
CA GLY A 90 -10.69 0.57 7.51
C GLY A 90 -10.20 1.98 7.15
N HIS A 91 -9.33 2.14 6.14
CA HIS A 91 -8.84 3.46 5.74
C HIS A 91 -9.80 4.10 4.75
N ILE A 92 -10.12 5.37 4.97
CA ILE A 92 -11.03 6.11 4.10
C ILE A 92 -10.23 7.01 3.18
N TYR A 93 -10.57 7.02 1.90
CA TYR A 93 -9.93 7.85 0.89
C TYR A 93 -10.97 8.67 0.16
N ARG A 94 -10.60 9.89 -0.22
CA ARG A 94 -11.39 10.74 -1.12
C ARG A 94 -10.59 11.14 -2.34
N THR A 95 -11.24 11.13 -3.50
CA THR A 95 -10.66 11.61 -4.74
C THR A 95 -11.24 12.96 -5.15
N ASP A 96 -10.43 13.80 -5.80
CA ASP A 96 -10.92 15.04 -6.38
C ASP A 96 -11.61 14.83 -7.75
N HIS A 97 -12.02 15.92 -8.39
CA HIS A 97 -12.70 15.92 -9.69
C HIS A 97 -11.88 15.31 -10.84
N LYS A 98 -10.59 15.04 -10.64
CA LYS A 98 -9.71 14.37 -11.62
C LYS A 98 -9.42 12.91 -11.25
N GLY A 99 -9.98 12.40 -10.16
CA GLY A 99 -9.69 11.07 -9.65
C GLY A 99 -8.34 10.98 -8.93
N ARG A 100 -7.77 12.11 -8.47
CA ARG A 100 -6.54 12.10 -7.65
C ARG A 100 -6.90 11.95 -6.19
N ILE A 101 -6.17 11.13 -5.44
CA ILE A 101 -6.37 11.00 -3.99
C ILE A 101 -6.07 12.36 -3.35
N LYS A 102 -7.05 12.96 -2.68
CA LYS A 102 -6.95 14.28 -2.07
C LYS A 102 -6.92 14.21 -0.54
N GLU A 103 -7.64 13.26 0.03
CA GLU A 103 -7.72 13.09 1.49
C GLU A 103 -7.62 11.61 1.86
N VAL A 104 -6.97 11.33 3.00
CA VAL A 104 -6.94 10.01 3.63
C VAL A 104 -7.26 10.17 5.11
N TYR A 105 -8.12 9.31 5.65
CA TYR A 105 -8.48 9.27 7.05
C TYR A 105 -8.22 7.87 7.63
N VAL A 106 -7.58 7.83 8.80
CA VAL A 106 -7.36 6.60 9.58
C VAL A 106 -7.68 6.91 11.03
N ASP A 107 -8.65 6.19 11.59
CA ASP A 107 -9.08 6.39 12.97
C ASP A 107 -8.03 5.87 13.96
N ASN A 108 -7.68 4.59 13.87
CA ASN A 108 -6.63 3.97 14.67
C ASN A 108 -5.67 3.16 13.80
N LEU A 109 -4.41 3.58 13.75
CA LEU A 109 -3.37 2.90 12.98
C LEU A 109 -2.92 1.63 13.71
N SER A 110 -2.73 0.55 12.98
CA SER A 110 -2.27 -0.72 13.54
C SER A 110 -1.28 -1.40 12.61
N LEU A 111 -0.39 -2.23 13.18
CA LEU A 111 0.51 -3.05 12.39
C LEU A 111 -0.28 -4.17 11.70
N LYS A 112 -0.06 -4.32 10.39
CA LYS A 112 -0.71 -5.33 9.55
C LYS A 112 0.26 -5.84 8.50
N ASP A 113 -0.04 -7.02 7.97
CA ASP A 113 0.63 -7.52 6.77
C ASP A 113 0.07 -6.85 5.51
N GLY A 114 0.94 -6.58 4.55
CA GLY A 114 0.58 -5.92 3.31
C GLY A 114 1.45 -6.34 2.14
N ASP A 115 0.81 -6.43 0.98
CA ASP A 115 1.40 -6.83 -0.29
C ASP A 115 2.11 -5.66 -1.01
N ARG A 116 2.81 -5.98 -2.11
CA ARG A 116 3.35 -4.98 -3.04
C ARG A 116 2.90 -5.28 -4.48
N ASN A 117 2.58 -4.23 -5.23
CA ASN A 117 2.40 -4.30 -6.68
C ASN A 117 3.46 -3.45 -7.37
N SER A 118 4.52 -4.10 -7.86
CA SER A 118 5.64 -3.41 -8.49
C SER A 118 5.26 -2.69 -9.79
N HIS A 119 4.23 -3.14 -10.51
CA HIS A 119 3.78 -2.45 -11.71
C HIS A 119 3.13 -1.12 -11.35
N ALA A 120 2.14 -1.13 -10.44
CA ALA A 120 1.46 0.09 -10.00
C ALA A 120 2.44 1.13 -9.43
N GLN A 121 3.42 0.68 -8.64
CA GLN A 121 4.45 1.57 -8.07
C GLN A 121 5.34 2.21 -9.14
N ARG A 122 5.57 1.54 -10.28
CA ARG A 122 6.36 2.11 -11.40
C ARG A 122 5.55 3.06 -12.27
N THR A 123 4.22 2.90 -12.33
CA THR A 123 3.38 3.63 -13.30
C THR A 123 2.58 4.78 -12.69
N VAL A 124 2.39 4.81 -11.37
CA VAL A 124 1.64 5.91 -10.72
C VAL A 124 2.28 7.28 -10.99
N GLY A 125 1.44 8.30 -11.16
CA GLY A 125 1.82 9.65 -11.59
C GLY A 125 1.80 9.84 -13.11
N GLY A 126 1.83 8.75 -13.90
CA GLY A 126 1.74 8.83 -15.36
C GLY A 126 2.78 9.79 -15.95
N GLU A 127 2.33 10.67 -16.85
CA GLU A 127 3.18 11.66 -17.53
C GLU A 127 3.75 12.73 -16.60
N ASP A 128 3.12 12.98 -15.46
CA ASP A 128 3.59 13.95 -14.47
C ASP A 128 4.65 13.38 -13.51
N ARG A 129 4.89 12.07 -13.55
CA ARG A 129 5.89 11.41 -12.72
C ARG A 129 7.30 11.86 -13.14
N LEU A 130 8.12 12.25 -12.16
CA LEU A 130 9.52 12.57 -12.39
C LEU A 130 10.40 11.30 -12.41
N PRO A 131 11.56 11.32 -13.09
CA PRO A 131 12.48 10.18 -13.12
C PRO A 131 12.92 9.68 -11.74
N ASP A 132 13.00 10.59 -10.78
CA ASP A 132 13.40 10.30 -9.39
C ASP A 132 12.22 10.02 -8.45
N ASP A 133 11.00 9.86 -8.97
CA ASP A 133 9.87 9.45 -8.16
C ASP A 133 9.79 7.93 -8.01
N ASP A 134 9.42 7.50 -6.82
CA ASP A 134 8.84 6.20 -6.51
C ASP A 134 7.30 6.24 -6.62
N GLY A 135 6.68 5.06 -6.63
CA GLY A 135 5.28 4.93 -6.28
C GLY A 135 5.17 4.82 -4.77
N GLY A 136 5.17 5.97 -4.10
CA GLY A 136 5.09 6.05 -2.64
C GLY A 136 3.70 5.68 -2.15
N HIS A 137 3.62 4.95 -1.04
CA HIS A 137 2.34 4.70 -0.39
C HIS A 137 1.94 5.90 0.46
N LEU A 138 0.65 6.23 0.49
CA LEU A 138 0.11 7.19 1.47
C LEU A 138 -0.02 6.54 2.85
N ILE A 139 -0.47 5.29 2.90
CA ILE A 139 -0.39 4.45 4.09
C ILE A 139 0.52 3.27 3.78
N ALA A 140 1.60 3.09 4.55
CA ALA A 140 2.53 2.00 4.34
C ALA A 140 1.85 0.62 4.35
N ARG A 141 2.44 -0.34 3.63
CA ARG A 141 1.98 -1.74 3.64
C ARG A 141 1.88 -2.32 5.06
N MET A 142 2.82 -1.95 5.94
CA MET A 142 2.90 -2.44 7.31
C MET A 142 1.78 -1.89 8.20
N PHE A 143 1.00 -0.95 7.69
CA PHE A 143 -0.20 -0.43 8.34
C PHE A 143 -1.48 -0.86 7.60
N GLY A 144 -1.39 -1.78 6.64
CA GLY A 144 -2.54 -2.25 5.86
C GLY A 144 -2.93 -1.33 4.71
N GLY A 145 -2.00 -0.52 4.21
CA GLY A 145 -2.22 0.25 2.98
C GLY A 145 -2.37 -0.64 1.74
N SER A 146 -3.29 -0.25 0.85
CA SER A 146 -3.48 -0.96 -0.43
C SER A 146 -2.20 -0.92 -1.27
N LYS A 147 -1.95 -1.99 -2.02
CA LYS A 147 -0.80 -2.12 -2.94
C LYS A 147 -1.01 -1.41 -4.29
N ASP A 148 -2.25 -1.02 -4.60
CA ASP A 148 -2.67 -0.51 -5.90
C ASP A 148 -2.78 1.02 -5.92
N ILE A 149 -3.13 1.59 -7.08
CA ILE A 149 -3.18 3.05 -7.33
C ILE A 149 -4.14 3.83 -6.42
N ASP A 150 -4.98 3.14 -5.65
CA ASP A 150 -5.87 3.69 -4.63
C ASP A 150 -5.17 4.09 -3.33
N ASN A 151 -3.88 3.78 -3.19
CA ASN A 151 -3.07 4.22 -2.06
C ASN A 151 -1.67 4.68 -2.48
N LEU A 152 -1.41 4.78 -3.78
CA LEU A 152 -0.11 5.17 -4.33
C LEU A 152 -0.16 6.55 -4.95
N VAL A 153 0.96 7.26 -4.86
CA VAL A 153 1.20 8.53 -5.54
C VAL A 153 2.62 8.56 -6.12
N ALA A 154 2.86 9.39 -7.14
CA ALA A 154 4.23 9.71 -7.54
C ALA A 154 4.90 10.55 -6.46
N GLN A 155 5.89 9.98 -5.79
CA GLN A 155 6.52 10.55 -4.61
C GLN A 155 8.04 10.55 -4.80
N SER A 156 8.68 11.69 -4.55
CA SER A 156 10.14 11.81 -4.63
C SER A 156 10.80 10.71 -3.81
N LYS A 157 11.73 9.97 -4.43
CA LYS A 157 12.51 8.95 -3.72
C LYS A 157 13.26 9.53 -2.53
N PHE A 158 13.61 10.82 -2.56
CA PHE A 158 14.34 11.50 -1.49
C PHE A 158 13.53 11.62 -0.21
N ILE A 159 12.20 11.71 -0.31
CA ILE A 159 11.30 11.72 0.86
C ILE A 159 10.77 10.33 1.21
N ASN A 160 10.59 9.46 0.22
CA ASN A 160 9.99 8.12 0.36
C ASN A 160 10.96 7.06 0.92
N ARG A 161 12.27 7.24 0.76
CA ARG A 161 13.32 6.29 1.15
C ARG A 161 14.10 6.77 2.39
N PRO A 162 14.91 5.91 3.05
CA PRO A 162 15.67 6.25 4.26
C PRO A 162 16.87 7.18 4.01
N PHE A 163 16.65 8.35 3.41
CA PHE A 163 17.64 9.41 3.33
C PHE A 163 17.66 10.16 4.66
N LYS A 164 18.78 10.16 5.38
CA LYS A 164 18.88 10.69 6.75
C LYS A 164 18.26 12.08 6.92
N GLU A 165 18.55 13.00 6.01
CA GLU A 165 18.11 14.40 6.10
C GLU A 165 16.85 14.73 5.31
N LYS A 166 16.48 13.88 4.33
CA LYS A 166 15.41 14.17 3.36
C LYS A 166 14.26 13.18 3.37
N GLY A 167 14.45 12.00 3.97
CA GLY A 167 13.51 10.87 4.02
C GLY A 167 12.31 11.13 4.93
N HIS A 168 11.68 12.30 4.81
CA HIS A 168 10.66 12.77 5.73
C HIS A 168 9.43 11.85 5.79
N TRP A 169 9.04 11.24 4.66
CA TRP A 169 7.92 10.29 4.64
C TRP A 169 8.31 8.97 5.30
N TYR A 170 9.46 8.41 4.92
CA TYR A 170 10.02 7.22 5.56
C TYR A 170 10.17 7.39 7.08
N ASN A 171 10.70 8.53 7.52
CA ASN A 171 10.91 8.81 8.94
C ASN A 171 9.58 8.94 9.70
N LEU A 172 8.55 9.51 9.09
CA LEU A 172 7.20 9.58 9.68
C LEU A 172 6.60 8.17 9.87
N GLU A 173 6.69 7.32 8.86
CA GLU A 173 6.20 5.94 8.95
C GLU A 173 7.00 5.13 9.99
N LYS A 174 8.31 5.34 10.06
CA LYS A 174 9.19 4.72 11.07
C LYS A 174 8.84 5.17 12.49
N GLU A 175 8.61 6.47 12.68
CA GLU A 175 8.17 7.05 13.95
C GLU A 175 6.87 6.38 14.42
N TRP A 176 5.85 6.30 13.55
CA TRP A 176 4.60 5.61 13.87
C TRP A 176 4.80 4.14 14.22
N GLN A 177 5.64 3.42 13.46
CA GLN A 177 5.96 2.02 13.77
C GLN A 177 6.61 1.87 15.16
N GLU A 178 7.56 2.74 15.51
CA GLU A 178 8.23 2.72 16.81
C GLU A 178 7.24 2.99 17.96
N PHE A 179 6.33 3.95 17.77
CA PHE A 179 5.27 4.23 18.73
C PHE A 179 4.34 3.02 18.94
N LEU A 180 3.86 2.41 17.86
CA LEU A 180 3.01 1.22 17.94
C LEU A 180 3.74 0.04 18.60
N ASN A 181 5.02 -0.18 18.28
CA ASN A 181 5.84 -1.22 18.91
C ASN A 181 6.05 -0.97 20.40
N SER A 182 6.01 0.28 20.85
CA SER A 182 6.10 0.64 22.28
C SER A 182 4.76 0.58 23.02
N GLY A 183 3.70 0.07 22.38
CA GLY A 183 2.35 -0.02 22.96
C GLY A 183 1.59 1.31 23.01
N LYS A 184 2.09 2.35 22.31
CA LYS A 184 1.41 3.64 22.17
C LYS A 184 0.48 3.63 20.98
N GLU A 185 -0.51 4.52 20.99
CA GLU A 185 -1.49 4.61 19.92
C GLU A 185 -1.16 5.75 18.96
N VAL A 186 -1.37 5.52 17.66
CA VAL A 186 -1.34 6.55 16.62
C VAL A 186 -2.74 6.65 16.03
N LYS A 187 -3.43 7.75 16.29
CA LYS A 187 -4.86 7.93 16.01
C LYS A 187 -5.17 9.19 15.22
N ASN A 188 -6.42 9.30 14.78
CA ASN A 188 -6.99 10.52 14.18
C ASN A 188 -6.09 11.08 13.07
N ILE A 189 -5.66 10.20 12.17
CA ILE A 189 -4.80 10.59 11.06
C ILE A 189 -5.66 11.20 9.96
N LYS A 190 -5.34 12.42 9.58
CA LYS A 190 -5.84 13.10 8.38
C LYS A 190 -4.66 13.47 7.50
N MET A 191 -4.66 12.96 6.28
CA MET A 191 -3.72 13.37 5.24
C MET A 191 -4.44 14.23 4.21
N GLU A 192 -3.88 15.38 3.88
CA GLU A 192 -4.28 16.18 2.72
C GLU A 192 -3.16 16.15 1.67
N VAL A 193 -3.48 15.63 0.50
CA VAL A 193 -2.60 15.56 -0.66
C VAL A 193 -2.90 16.75 -1.56
N LYS A 194 -1.91 17.63 -1.75
CA LYS A 194 -2.04 18.86 -2.54
C LYS A 194 -1.35 18.70 -3.88
N TYR A 195 -1.99 19.22 -4.91
CA TYR A 195 -1.53 19.18 -6.30
C TYR A 195 -1.44 20.60 -6.86
N SER A 196 -0.62 20.79 -7.89
CA SER A 196 -0.60 22.03 -8.68
C SER A 196 -1.35 21.81 -10.00
N GLY A 197 -2.33 22.69 -10.28
CA GLY A 197 -3.10 22.68 -11.52
C GLY A 197 -3.65 21.30 -11.91
N ASN A 198 -3.25 20.84 -13.09
CA ASN A 198 -3.70 19.59 -13.70
C ASN A 198 -2.83 18.37 -13.39
N SER A 199 -1.71 18.56 -12.68
CA SER A 199 -0.73 17.50 -12.47
C SER A 199 -1.28 16.33 -11.64
N GLN A 200 -0.94 15.10 -12.02
CA GLN A 200 -1.17 13.87 -11.27
C GLN A 200 -0.12 13.64 -10.18
N ARG A 201 0.97 14.43 -10.17
CA ARG A 201 2.01 14.38 -9.14
C ARG A 201 1.67 15.35 -8.00
N PRO A 202 1.56 14.88 -6.74
CA PRO A 202 1.40 15.77 -5.61
C PRO A 202 2.59 16.73 -5.48
N THR A 203 2.33 17.93 -4.97
CA THR A 203 3.38 18.88 -4.60
C THR A 203 3.67 18.83 -3.10
N ILE A 204 2.66 18.58 -2.28
CA ILE A 204 2.76 18.67 -0.82
C ILE A 204 1.81 17.69 -0.14
N PHE A 205 2.29 17.09 0.94
CA PHE A 205 1.48 16.33 1.89
C PHE A 205 1.36 17.12 3.19
N LYS A 206 0.14 17.27 3.71
CA LYS A 206 -0.10 17.71 5.09
C LYS A 206 -0.65 16.52 5.86
N VAL A 207 -0.01 16.15 6.96
CA VAL A 207 -0.42 15.01 7.78
C VAL A 207 -0.66 15.52 9.19
N GLU A 208 -1.88 15.33 9.67
CA GLU A 208 -2.25 15.60 11.06
C GLU A 208 -2.58 14.28 11.73
N TYR A 209 -2.03 14.02 12.91
CA TYR A 209 -2.25 12.77 13.65
C TYR A 209 -2.17 13.05 15.15
N GLU A 210 -2.53 12.06 15.95
CA GLU A 210 -2.43 12.10 17.41
C GLU A 210 -1.59 10.94 17.90
N ILE A 211 -0.71 11.20 18.86
CA ILE A 211 0.05 10.19 19.58
C ILE A 211 -0.24 10.38 21.06
N ASN A 212 -0.82 9.38 21.71
CA ASN A 212 -1.22 9.47 23.13
C ASN A 212 -2.04 10.73 23.47
N GLY A 213 -2.93 11.16 22.56
CA GLY A 213 -3.76 12.35 22.73
C GLY A 213 -3.08 13.68 22.35
N GLU A 214 -1.77 13.69 22.04
CA GLU A 214 -1.07 14.89 21.59
C GLU A 214 -1.17 15.07 20.09
N ARG A 215 -1.67 16.23 19.66
CA ARG A 215 -1.83 16.58 18.24
C ARG A 215 -0.47 16.91 17.61
N ASN A 216 -0.21 16.25 16.48
CA ASN A 216 0.98 16.42 15.67
C ASN A 216 0.61 16.84 14.24
N ILE A 217 1.44 17.69 13.63
CA ILE A 217 1.26 18.16 12.24
C ILE A 217 2.60 18.09 11.49
N ARG A 218 2.59 17.49 10.30
CA ARG A 218 3.73 17.45 9.38
C ARG A 218 3.32 18.04 8.04
N ARG A 219 4.21 18.85 7.47
CA ARG A 219 4.09 19.36 6.09
C ARG A 219 5.32 18.91 5.32
N ILE A 220 5.13 18.02 4.34
CA ILE A 220 6.20 17.38 3.59
C ILE A 220 6.10 17.81 2.13
N LEU A 221 7.14 18.47 1.62
CA LEU A 221 7.23 18.85 0.21
C LEU A 221 7.65 17.63 -0.62
N ASN A 222 6.99 17.43 -1.76
CA ASN A 222 7.32 16.34 -2.68
C ASN A 222 8.45 16.76 -3.63
N LYS A 223 9.66 16.90 -3.10
CA LYS A 223 10.86 17.37 -3.81
C LYS A 223 12.03 16.41 -3.67
#